data_AF-A0A948UGT2-F1
#
_entry.id   AF-A0A948UGT2-F1
#
_cell.length_a   1.000
_cell.length_b   1.000
_cell.length_c   1.000
_cell.angle_alpha   90.00
_cell.angle_beta   90.00
_cell.angle_gamma   90.00
#
_symmetry.space_group_name_H-M   'P 1'
#
loop_
_entity.id
_entity.type
_entity.pdbx_description
1 polymer ?
#
loop_
_entity_poly.entity_id
_entity_poly.type
_entity_poly.pdbx_seq_one_letter_code
_entity_poly.pdbx_strand_id
1 'polypeptide(L)'
;MISVPISAWVGSDEPAMLAHGLADVLAAGLAGEQATVDLRETAGFDELLQAPAGTIRIVSLQRYLGGDERSWAETERQLHDELAALAETGDPVLVETVFRCVPDRSSEAGQALLERIRRLNLLVTELSRELGVFVVDFDRVLADIGGVVLATDYRLRGQAAAEVAGQELALAVATNALDTVLPFDAQERVRTFVESRRNTAVRPSLELSPAGLVTMGKGRHRRRVSVNTDAVQENHVSWLISQVLKRRMSLDEAYQRLTMAVRRRGVRESLGLLFSGLLRSTVRRKTS
;
A
#
# COMPACT_ATOMS: atom_id res chain seq x y z
N MET A 1 11.80 16.92 -18.39
CA MET A 1 12.04 16.08 -17.20
C MET A 1 10.68 15.86 -16.55
N ILE A 2 10.27 14.60 -16.39
CA ILE A 2 8.95 14.26 -15.85
C ILE A 2 9.04 14.35 -14.32
N SER A 3 8.15 15.09 -13.67
CA SER A 3 8.09 15.09 -12.20
C SER A 3 7.04 14.09 -11.72
N VAL A 4 7.37 13.31 -10.70
CA VAL A 4 6.47 12.39 -10.00
C VAL A 4 6.07 13.05 -8.66
N PRO A 5 4.93 13.74 -8.60
CA PRO A 5 4.48 14.42 -7.38
C PRO A 5 3.95 13.41 -6.36
N ILE A 6 4.47 13.47 -5.14
CA ILE A 6 4.07 12.65 -4.00
C ILE A 6 3.79 13.57 -2.82
N SER A 7 2.60 13.46 -2.24
CA SER A 7 2.23 14.13 -0.98
C SER A 7 1.97 13.09 0.09
N ALA A 8 2.56 13.26 1.27
CA ALA A 8 2.50 12.28 2.34
C ALA A 8 2.05 12.90 3.67
N TRP A 9 1.02 12.31 4.29
CA TRP A 9 0.57 12.62 5.64
C TRP A 9 0.92 11.45 6.57
N VAL A 10 2.14 11.47 7.11
CA VAL A 10 2.72 10.37 7.92
C VAL A 10 2.94 10.78 9.37
N GLY A 11 3.05 9.83 10.29
CA GLY A 11 3.35 10.06 11.70
C GLY A 11 4.67 10.82 11.93
N SER A 12 4.84 11.41 13.12
CA SER A 12 6.00 12.25 13.44
C SER A 12 7.35 11.54 13.42
N ASP A 13 7.34 10.22 13.54
CA ASP A 13 8.54 9.38 13.58
C ASP A 13 8.87 8.72 12.23
N GLU A 14 8.06 8.99 11.19
CA GLU A 14 8.18 8.42 9.84
C GLU A 14 8.91 9.28 8.77
N PRO A 15 9.37 10.54 8.99
CA PRO A 15 10.08 11.30 7.95
C PRO A 15 11.33 10.60 7.39
N ALA A 16 12.06 9.85 8.22
CA ALA A 16 13.25 9.12 7.78
C ALA A 16 12.92 8.03 6.75
N MET A 17 11.76 7.39 6.88
CA MET A 17 11.27 6.39 5.92
C MET A 17 10.95 7.04 4.58
N LEU A 18 10.33 8.22 4.58
CA LEU A 18 10.01 8.96 3.36
C LEU A 18 11.28 9.45 2.64
N ALA A 19 12.20 10.09 3.36
CA ALA A 19 13.40 10.66 2.79
C ALA A 19 14.39 9.58 2.29
N HIS A 20 14.78 8.65 3.16
CA HIS A 20 15.88 7.71 2.86
C HIS A 20 15.42 6.39 2.25
N GLY A 21 14.19 5.97 2.57
CA GLY A 21 13.67 4.70 2.06
C GLY A 21 12.88 4.90 0.76
N LEU A 22 11.91 5.80 0.74
CA LEU A 22 11.06 6.03 -0.44
C LEU A 22 11.77 6.87 -1.51
N ALA A 23 12.14 8.12 -1.18
CA ALA A 23 12.58 9.09 -2.17
C ALA A 23 13.89 8.67 -2.84
N ASP A 24 14.91 8.28 -2.06
CA ASP A 24 16.21 7.87 -2.59
C ASP A 24 16.11 6.65 -3.52
N VAL A 25 15.35 5.62 -3.11
CA VAL A 25 15.21 4.38 -3.88
C VAL A 25 14.39 4.60 -5.15
N LEU A 26 13.29 5.34 -5.05
CA LEU A 26 12.45 5.66 -6.20
C LEU A 26 13.17 6.60 -7.17
N ALA A 27 13.87 7.63 -6.69
CA ALA A 27 14.67 8.53 -7.52
C ALA A 27 15.77 7.77 -8.28
N ALA A 28 16.45 6.84 -7.62
CA ALA A 28 17.45 6.00 -8.28
C ALA A 28 16.86 5.12 -9.39
N GLY A 29 15.65 4.58 -9.19
CA GLY A 29 14.93 3.85 -10.23
C GLY A 29 14.46 4.73 -11.39
N LEU A 30 14.05 5.96 -11.10
CA LEU A 30 13.55 6.94 -12.09
C LEU A 30 14.65 7.64 -12.88
N ALA A 31 15.91 7.63 -12.41
CA ALA A 31 17.02 8.31 -13.07
C ALA A 31 17.21 7.88 -14.54
N GLY A 32 16.97 6.60 -14.85
CA GLY A 32 17.03 6.07 -16.22
C GLY A 32 15.90 6.56 -17.13
N GLU A 33 14.81 7.07 -16.57
CA GLU A 33 13.61 7.51 -17.29
C GLU A 33 13.53 9.05 -17.42
N GLN A 34 14.59 9.77 -17.03
CA GLN A 34 14.61 11.25 -17.00
C GLN A 34 13.45 11.83 -16.17
N ALA A 35 13.09 11.12 -15.10
CA ALA A 35 12.05 11.49 -14.17
C ALA A 35 12.63 11.76 -12.78
N THR A 36 11.98 12.64 -12.03
CA THR A 36 12.39 13.04 -10.67
C THR A 36 11.24 12.84 -9.69
N VAL A 37 11.57 12.57 -8.43
CA VAL A 37 10.58 12.54 -7.34
C VAL A 37 10.43 13.95 -6.77
N ASP A 38 9.20 14.43 -6.66
CA ASP A 38 8.85 15.63 -5.93
C ASP A 38 8.02 15.22 -4.71
N LEU A 39 8.71 14.98 -3.59
CA LEU A 39 8.10 14.51 -2.35
C LEU A 39 7.85 15.68 -1.41
N ARG A 40 6.61 15.80 -0.93
CA ARG A 40 6.19 16.77 0.08
C ARG A 40 5.50 16.09 1.25
N GLU A 41 5.95 16.40 2.45
CA GLU A 41 5.20 16.08 3.67
C GLU A 41 4.13 17.15 3.91
N THR A 42 2.92 16.72 4.27
CA THR A 42 1.82 17.61 4.61
C THR A 42 1.59 17.66 6.12
N ALA A 43 1.19 18.81 6.65
CA ALA A 43 0.94 18.99 8.06
C ALA A 43 -0.34 18.27 8.53
N GLY A 44 -1.31 18.11 7.62
CA GLY A 44 -2.63 17.57 7.91
C GLY A 44 -3.32 16.92 6.72
N PHE A 45 -4.48 16.32 7.00
CA PHE A 45 -5.35 15.70 6.00
C PHE A 45 -5.84 16.72 4.95
N ASP A 46 -6.30 17.91 5.37
CA ASP A 46 -6.84 18.91 4.45
C ASP A 46 -5.82 19.34 3.39
N GLU A 47 -4.55 19.50 3.79
CA GLU A 47 -3.46 19.85 2.87
C GLU A 47 -3.16 18.70 1.90
N LEU A 48 -3.23 17.44 2.37
CA LEU A 48 -3.10 16.27 1.51
C LEU A 48 -4.24 16.19 0.48
N LEU A 49 -5.48 16.45 0.92
CA LEU A 49 -6.66 16.45 0.06
C LEU A 49 -6.57 17.54 -1.02
N GLN A 50 -6.06 18.72 -0.65
CA GLN A 50 -5.86 19.86 -1.55
C GLN A 50 -4.64 19.74 -2.48
N ALA A 51 -3.86 18.66 -2.38
CA ALA A 51 -2.75 18.42 -3.29
C ALA A 51 -3.23 18.43 -4.76
N PRO A 52 -2.40 18.91 -5.72
CA PRO A 52 -2.79 18.99 -7.12
C PRO A 52 -3.22 17.64 -7.71
N ALA A 53 -4.08 17.67 -8.73
CA ALA A 53 -4.44 16.47 -9.48
C ALA A 53 -3.20 15.79 -10.10
N GLY A 54 -3.20 14.45 -10.14
CA GLY A 54 -2.07 13.64 -10.57
C GLY A 54 -1.05 13.36 -9.46
N THR A 55 -1.29 13.83 -8.23
CA THR A 55 -0.41 13.59 -7.07
C THR A 55 -0.67 12.22 -6.45
N ILE A 56 0.40 11.46 -6.23
CA ILE A 56 0.34 10.22 -5.46
C ILE A 56 0.20 10.58 -3.98
N ARG A 57 -0.85 10.11 -3.32
CA ARG A 57 -1.14 10.46 -1.91
C ARG A 57 -0.82 9.30 -0.98
N ILE A 58 -0.11 9.58 0.10
CA ILE A 58 0.31 8.59 1.09
C ILE A 58 -0.26 8.97 2.46
N VAL A 59 -0.88 8.02 3.15
CA VAL A 59 -1.47 8.20 4.48
C VAL A 59 -0.92 7.15 5.45
N SER A 60 -0.43 7.59 6.60
CA SER A 60 -0.04 6.67 7.68
C SER A 60 -1.15 6.39 8.66
N LEU A 61 -1.38 5.10 8.95
CA LEU A 61 -2.22 4.72 10.07
C LEU A 61 -1.66 5.11 11.44
N GLN A 62 -0.37 5.48 11.56
CA GLN A 62 0.19 6.03 12.81
C GLN A 62 -0.58 7.27 13.29
N ARG A 63 -1.13 8.08 12.37
CA ARG A 63 -1.92 9.28 12.69
C ARG A 63 -3.17 8.99 13.50
N TYR A 64 -3.66 7.74 13.49
CA TYR A 64 -4.85 7.31 14.20
C TYR A 64 -4.54 6.57 15.50
N LEU A 65 -3.27 6.45 15.89
CA LEU A 65 -2.87 5.85 17.17
C LEU A 65 -3.04 6.80 18.36
N GLY A 66 -3.04 8.12 18.11
CA GLY A 66 -3.13 9.14 19.16
C GLY A 66 -4.56 9.40 19.66
N GLY A 67 -4.74 9.29 20.98
CA GLY A 67 -5.86 9.84 21.74
C GLY A 67 -6.71 8.76 22.43
N ASP A 68 -6.53 8.61 23.75
CA ASP A 68 -7.43 7.83 24.61
C ASP A 68 -8.87 8.42 24.66
N GLU A 69 -9.04 9.65 24.15
CA GLU A 69 -10.32 10.36 24.13
C GLU A 69 -11.22 9.98 22.95
N ARG A 70 -10.66 9.49 21.83
CA ARG A 70 -11.46 9.17 20.64
C ARG A 70 -11.98 7.73 20.72
N SER A 71 -13.30 7.59 20.64
CA SER A 71 -13.92 6.27 20.54
C SER A 71 -13.50 5.58 19.25
N TRP A 72 -13.59 4.24 19.24
CA TRP A 72 -13.32 3.47 18.03
C TRP A 72 -14.28 3.84 16.89
N ALA A 73 -15.57 4.03 17.18
CA ALA A 73 -16.57 4.35 16.16
C ALA A 73 -16.28 5.69 15.47
N GLU A 74 -15.76 6.68 16.22
CA GLU A 74 -15.31 7.95 15.64
C GLU A 74 -14.06 7.76 14.77
N THR A 75 -13.11 6.94 15.22
CA THR A 75 -11.89 6.64 14.45
C THR A 75 -12.22 5.93 13.14
N GLU A 76 -13.13 4.96 13.18
CA GLU A 76 -13.58 4.19 12.01
C GLU A 76 -14.28 5.08 11.00
N ARG A 77 -15.25 5.88 11.45
CA ARG A 77 -15.95 6.85 10.60
C ARG A 77 -14.99 7.86 9.99
N GLN A 78 -14.11 8.45 10.80
CA GLN A 78 -13.13 9.42 10.33
C GLN A 78 -12.22 8.83 9.25
N LEU A 79 -11.64 7.65 9.50
CA LEU A 79 -10.76 7.00 8.52
C LEU A 79 -11.51 6.65 7.22
N HIS A 80 -12.77 6.18 7.32
CA HIS A 80 -13.61 5.92 6.15
C HIS A 80 -13.84 7.21 5.35
N ASP A 81 -14.35 8.27 5.99
CA ASP A 81 -14.68 9.53 5.34
C ASP A 81 -13.44 10.17 4.67
N GLU A 82 -12.30 10.16 5.38
CA GLU A 82 -11.03 10.70 4.88
C GLU A 82 -10.50 9.91 3.68
N LEU A 83 -10.49 8.58 3.73
CA LEU A 83 -10.05 7.76 2.59
C LEU A 83 -11.04 7.83 1.42
N ALA A 84 -12.33 7.95 1.68
CA ALA A 84 -13.35 8.12 0.64
C ALA A 84 -13.13 9.44 -0.11
N ALA A 85 -12.93 10.55 0.63
CA ALA A 85 -12.64 11.85 0.03
C ALA A 85 -11.34 11.84 -0.81
N LEU A 86 -10.30 11.16 -0.35
CA LEU A 86 -9.08 10.99 -1.15
C LEU A 86 -9.33 10.13 -2.40
N ALA A 87 -10.09 9.04 -2.29
CA ALA A 87 -10.41 8.18 -3.43
C ALA A 87 -11.26 8.89 -4.50
N GLU A 88 -12.13 9.82 -4.09
CA GLU A 88 -12.94 10.63 -5.01
C GLU A 88 -12.10 11.56 -5.91
N THR A 89 -10.87 11.90 -5.51
CA THR A 89 -9.95 12.68 -6.36
C THR A 89 -9.53 11.94 -7.63
N GLY A 90 -9.64 10.60 -7.66
CA GLY A 90 -9.26 9.74 -8.78
C GLY A 90 -7.77 9.50 -8.94
N ASP A 91 -6.94 10.06 -8.05
CA ASP A 91 -5.50 9.83 -8.02
C ASP A 91 -5.14 8.60 -7.16
N PRO A 92 -3.92 8.02 -7.32
CA PRO A 92 -3.48 6.92 -6.49
C PRO A 92 -3.36 7.30 -5.01
N VAL A 93 -3.98 6.50 -4.15
CA VAL A 93 -3.90 6.63 -2.68
C VAL A 93 -3.27 5.38 -2.10
N LEU A 94 -2.19 5.55 -1.35
CA LEU A 94 -1.52 4.49 -0.61
C LEU A 94 -1.72 4.72 0.89
N VAL A 95 -2.04 3.66 1.62
CA VAL A 95 -2.21 3.69 3.07
C VAL A 95 -1.29 2.67 3.70
N GLU A 96 -0.40 3.12 4.58
CA GLU A 96 0.56 2.23 5.26
C GLU A 96 0.01 1.72 6.59
N THR A 97 0.18 0.42 6.81
CA THR A 97 -0.21 -0.24 8.08
C THR A 97 0.80 0.05 9.17
N VAL A 98 0.39 -0.09 10.43
CA VAL A 98 1.29 0.09 11.58
C VAL A 98 1.92 -1.24 11.96
N PHE A 99 3.24 -1.25 12.19
CA PHE A 99 3.94 -2.42 12.71
C PHE A 99 3.52 -2.76 14.13
N ARG A 100 3.07 -3.99 14.39
CA ARG A 100 2.52 -4.40 15.70
C ARG A 100 3.56 -4.68 16.80
N CYS A 101 4.75 -4.12 16.71
CA CYS A 101 5.77 -4.21 17.75
C CYS A 101 5.56 -3.12 18.80
N VAL A 102 5.00 -3.48 19.95
CA VAL A 102 4.79 -2.56 21.08
C VAL A 102 5.80 -2.92 22.17
N PRO A 103 6.52 -1.96 22.77
CA PRO A 103 7.60 -2.24 23.73
C PRO A 103 7.10 -2.85 25.05
N ASP A 104 5.97 -2.37 25.58
CA ASP A 104 5.40 -2.84 26.85
C ASP A 104 4.09 -3.60 26.63
N ARG A 105 4.16 -4.78 26.01
CA ARG A 105 2.95 -5.56 25.66
C ARG A 105 2.20 -6.13 26.86
N SER A 106 2.83 -6.13 28.03
CA SER A 106 2.27 -6.69 29.26
C SER A 106 1.35 -5.72 29.99
N SER A 107 1.56 -4.41 29.84
CA SER A 107 0.67 -3.43 30.47
C SER A 107 -0.67 -3.31 29.76
N GLU A 108 -1.67 -2.86 30.49
CA GLU A 108 -3.01 -2.57 29.96
C GLU A 108 -2.94 -1.57 28.79
N ALA A 109 -2.16 -0.51 28.94
CA ALA A 109 -1.94 0.49 27.89
C ALA A 109 -1.30 -0.13 26.63
N GLY A 110 -0.29 -1.00 26.79
CA GLY A 110 0.33 -1.67 25.66
C GLY A 110 -0.56 -2.71 24.99
N GLN A 111 -1.41 -3.40 25.74
CA GLN A 111 -2.43 -4.30 25.19
C GLN A 111 -3.49 -3.52 24.40
N ALA A 112 -3.98 -2.42 24.95
CA ALA A 112 -4.94 -1.53 24.29
C ALA A 112 -4.36 -0.95 22.99
N LEU A 113 -3.11 -0.49 23.01
CA LEU A 113 -2.41 0.00 21.82
C LEU A 113 -2.25 -1.11 20.77
N LEU A 114 -1.84 -2.31 21.18
CA LEU A 114 -1.72 -3.46 20.27
C LEU A 114 -3.06 -3.85 19.64
N GLU A 115 -4.15 -3.84 20.42
CA GLU A 115 -5.49 -4.06 19.90
C GLU A 115 -5.88 -2.96 18.90
N ARG A 116 -5.63 -1.69 19.23
CA ARG A 116 -5.89 -0.56 18.35
C ARG A 116 -5.15 -0.69 17.01
N ILE A 117 -3.86 -1.04 17.03
CA ILE A 117 -3.07 -1.30 15.82
C ILE A 117 -3.69 -2.41 14.98
N ARG A 118 -4.07 -3.54 15.60
CA ARG A 118 -4.69 -4.67 14.87
C ARG A 118 -6.01 -4.26 14.22
N ARG A 119 -6.84 -3.51 14.94
CA ARG A 119 -8.13 -3.04 14.43
C ARG A 119 -7.96 -2.06 13.27
N LEU A 120 -7.01 -1.13 13.35
CA LEU A 120 -6.69 -0.20 12.26
C LEU A 120 -6.18 -0.94 11.01
N ASN A 121 -5.23 -1.87 11.18
CA ASN A 121 -4.67 -2.64 10.06
C ASN A 121 -5.74 -3.52 9.39
N LEU A 122 -6.67 -4.08 10.16
CA LEU A 122 -7.80 -4.82 9.63
C LEU A 122 -8.77 -3.88 8.88
N LEU A 123 -9.15 -2.77 9.50
CA LEU A 123 -10.07 -1.80 8.93
C LEU A 123 -9.57 -1.27 7.59
N VAL A 124 -8.31 -0.87 7.47
CA VAL A 124 -7.78 -0.38 6.18
C VAL A 124 -7.79 -1.46 5.10
N THR A 125 -7.59 -2.73 5.48
CA THR A 125 -7.69 -3.85 4.54
C THR A 125 -9.12 -3.99 4.00
N GLU A 126 -10.14 -3.73 4.83
CA GLU A 126 -11.54 -3.72 4.41
C GLU A 126 -11.86 -2.51 3.54
N LEU A 127 -11.47 -1.31 3.99
CA LEU A 127 -11.67 -0.05 3.27
C LEU A 127 -10.96 -0.03 1.92
N SER A 128 -9.79 -0.63 1.79
CA SER A 128 -9.08 -0.75 0.51
C SER A 128 -9.89 -1.42 -0.58
N ARG A 129 -10.65 -2.46 -0.24
CA ARG A 129 -11.51 -3.20 -1.18
C ARG A 129 -12.76 -2.40 -1.52
N GLU A 130 -13.25 -1.61 -0.56
CA GLU A 130 -14.42 -0.75 -0.74
C GLU A 130 -14.11 0.46 -1.62
N LEU A 131 -13.02 1.16 -1.30
CA LEU A 131 -12.68 2.48 -1.83
C LEU A 131 -11.66 2.43 -2.98
N GLY A 132 -10.98 1.29 -3.18
CA GLY A 132 -9.96 1.13 -4.23
C GLY A 132 -8.61 1.77 -3.90
N VAL A 133 -8.33 2.05 -2.62
CA VAL A 133 -7.01 2.52 -2.16
C VAL A 133 -6.03 1.35 -2.02
N PHE A 134 -4.73 1.61 -2.10
CA PHE A 134 -3.69 0.58 -1.99
C PHE A 134 -3.16 0.48 -0.55
N VAL A 135 -3.02 -0.74 -0.03
CA VAL A 135 -2.45 -0.96 1.30
C VAL A 135 -0.98 -1.36 1.20
N VAL A 136 -0.13 -0.68 1.96
CA VAL A 136 1.28 -1.03 2.14
C VAL A 136 1.42 -1.72 3.50
N ASP A 137 1.60 -3.04 3.48
CA ASP A 137 1.54 -3.88 4.70
C ASP A 137 2.89 -3.95 5.42
N PHE A 138 3.23 -2.88 6.15
CA PHE A 138 4.43 -2.83 6.99
C PHE A 138 4.40 -3.84 8.12
N ASP A 139 3.23 -4.13 8.71
CA ASP A 139 3.13 -5.12 9.78
C ASP A 139 3.71 -6.46 9.35
N ARG A 140 3.33 -6.95 8.17
CA ARG A 140 3.82 -8.22 7.66
C ARG A 140 5.30 -8.17 7.30
N VAL A 141 5.74 -7.14 6.57
CA VAL A 141 7.14 -7.06 6.09
C VAL A 141 8.10 -6.96 7.27
N LEU A 142 7.82 -6.06 8.22
CA LEU A 142 8.70 -5.84 9.36
C LEU A 142 8.61 -6.99 10.37
N ALA A 143 7.48 -7.68 10.47
CA ALA A 143 7.37 -8.89 11.28
C ALA A 143 8.17 -10.08 10.73
N ASP A 144 8.35 -10.18 9.41
CA ASP A 144 9.19 -11.22 8.79
C ASP A 144 10.67 -11.07 9.21
N ILE A 145 11.13 -9.86 9.51
CA ILE A 145 12.50 -9.57 10.00
C ILE A 145 12.56 -9.59 11.54
N GLY A 146 11.59 -8.94 12.19
CA GLY A 146 11.45 -8.84 13.64
C GLY A 146 11.96 -7.51 14.21
N GLY A 147 11.18 -6.93 15.13
CA GLY A 147 11.45 -5.60 15.71
C GLY A 147 12.77 -5.50 16.49
N VAL A 148 13.22 -6.61 17.11
CA VAL A 148 14.51 -6.66 17.82
C VAL A 148 15.68 -6.48 16.85
N VAL A 149 15.66 -7.19 15.72
CA VAL A 149 16.70 -7.08 14.68
C VAL A 149 16.73 -5.69 14.07
N LEU A 150 15.54 -5.12 13.87
CA LEU A 150 15.35 -3.78 13.32
C LEU A 150 15.57 -2.65 14.34
N ALA A 151 15.82 -2.99 15.62
CA ALA A 151 15.93 -2.04 16.73
C ALA A 151 14.80 -1.00 16.75
N THR A 152 13.56 -1.45 16.50
CA THR A 152 12.40 -0.57 16.37
C THR A 152 11.17 -1.11 17.10
N ASP A 153 10.23 -0.22 17.35
CA ASP A 153 8.83 -0.53 17.67
C ASP A 153 7.91 0.00 16.55
N TYR A 154 6.61 0.09 16.85
CA TYR A 154 5.55 0.59 15.97
C TYR A 154 5.80 2.01 15.44
N ARG A 155 6.70 2.79 16.06
CA ARG A 155 7.03 4.17 15.67
C ARG A 155 8.03 4.24 14.52
N LEU A 156 8.66 3.11 14.15
CA LEU A 156 9.64 3.03 13.06
C LEU A 156 10.90 3.90 13.24
N ARG A 157 11.29 4.19 14.48
CA ARG A 157 12.48 5.01 14.79
C ARG A 157 13.82 4.33 14.47
N GLY A 158 13.83 3.01 14.32
CA GLY A 158 15.05 2.29 13.95
C GLY A 158 15.40 2.57 12.48
N GLN A 159 16.64 2.99 12.20
CA GLN A 159 17.08 3.33 10.84
C GLN A 159 16.81 2.18 9.85
N ALA A 160 17.17 0.95 10.21
CA ALA A 160 16.93 -0.22 9.37
C ALA A 160 15.44 -0.46 9.11
N ALA A 161 14.57 -0.16 10.08
CA ALA A 161 13.12 -0.27 9.90
C ALA A 161 12.59 0.78 8.92
N ALA A 162 13.03 2.03 9.07
CA ALA A 162 12.67 3.13 8.18
C ALA A 162 13.13 2.87 6.73
N GLU A 163 14.34 2.33 6.55
CA GLU A 163 14.87 1.94 5.23
C GLU A 163 14.04 0.83 4.59
N VAL A 164 13.73 -0.24 5.33
CA VAL A 164 12.89 -1.35 4.82
C VAL A 164 11.47 -0.86 4.51
N ALA A 165 10.85 -0.10 5.41
CA ALA A 165 9.51 0.43 5.22
C ALA A 165 9.44 1.35 3.98
N GLY A 166 10.41 2.25 3.80
CA GLY A 166 10.41 3.15 2.65
C GLY A 166 10.72 2.43 1.34
N GLN A 167 11.50 1.34 1.34
CA GLN A 167 11.67 0.48 0.18
C GLN A 167 10.38 -0.25 -0.22
N GLU A 168 9.60 -0.74 0.75
CA GLU A 168 8.28 -1.32 0.48
C GLU A 168 7.32 -0.27 -0.08
N LEU A 169 7.36 0.96 0.46
CA LEU A 169 6.56 2.06 -0.03
C LEU A 169 6.96 2.45 -1.46
N ALA A 170 8.27 2.51 -1.76
CA ALA A 170 8.77 2.73 -3.11
C ALA A 170 8.32 1.64 -4.08
N LEU A 171 8.35 0.37 -3.66
CA LEU A 171 7.87 -0.74 -4.48
C LEU A 171 6.36 -0.64 -4.72
N ALA A 172 5.59 -0.25 -3.70
CA ALA A 172 4.15 -0.04 -3.82
C ALA A 172 3.83 1.10 -4.80
N VAL A 173 4.56 2.21 -4.74
CA VAL A 173 4.45 3.33 -5.70
C VAL A 173 4.79 2.86 -7.11
N ALA A 174 5.93 2.19 -7.30
CA ALA A 174 6.37 1.71 -8.60
C ALA A 174 5.39 0.71 -9.24
N THR A 175 4.71 -0.08 -8.41
CA THR A 175 3.76 -1.10 -8.87
C THR A 175 2.38 -0.52 -9.18
N ASN A 176 1.91 0.45 -8.41
CA ASN A 176 0.48 0.82 -8.40
C ASN A 176 0.18 2.26 -8.80
N ALA A 177 1.17 3.17 -8.80
CA ALA A 177 0.89 4.60 -8.83
C ALA A 177 1.65 5.39 -9.92
N LEU A 178 2.59 4.75 -10.65
CA LEU A 178 3.37 5.43 -11.69
C LEU A 178 2.67 5.49 -13.06
N ASP A 179 1.49 4.87 -13.22
CA ASP A 179 0.79 4.79 -14.50
C ASP A 179 0.11 6.08 -14.93
N THR A 180 0.00 7.04 -14.01
CA THR A 180 -0.43 8.40 -14.30
C THR A 180 0.69 9.26 -14.90
N VAL A 181 1.95 8.89 -14.69
CA VAL A 181 3.13 9.72 -15.00
C VAL A 181 4.08 9.10 -16.01
N LEU A 182 4.16 7.77 -16.09
CA LEU A 182 5.10 7.05 -16.95
C LEU A 182 4.39 6.02 -17.85
N PRO A 183 4.95 5.73 -19.03
CA PRO A 183 4.48 4.61 -19.85
C PRO A 183 4.80 3.27 -19.18
N PHE A 184 4.04 2.23 -19.53
CA PHE A 184 4.13 0.89 -18.90
C PHE A 184 5.55 0.32 -18.86
N ASP A 185 6.27 0.34 -19.98
CA ASP A 185 7.63 -0.22 -20.04
C ASP A 185 8.61 0.49 -19.09
N ALA A 186 8.42 1.80 -18.86
CA ALA A 186 9.21 2.57 -17.91
C ALA A 186 8.84 2.18 -16.47
N GLN A 187 7.55 1.99 -16.16
CA GLN A 187 7.10 1.52 -14.86
C GLN A 187 7.70 0.16 -14.52
N GLU A 188 7.71 -0.79 -15.47
CA GLU A 188 8.28 -2.12 -15.27
C GLU A 188 9.78 -2.05 -14.95
N ARG A 189 10.55 -1.21 -15.66
CA ARG A 189 11.97 -1.02 -15.39
C ARG A 189 12.21 -0.42 -14.00
N VAL A 190 11.45 0.60 -13.63
CA VAL A 190 11.52 1.22 -12.29
C VAL A 190 11.17 0.18 -11.22
N ARG A 191 10.09 -0.58 -11.40
CA ARG A 191 9.67 -1.65 -10.47
C ARG A 191 10.76 -2.69 -10.30
N THR A 192 11.31 -3.21 -11.39
CA THR A 192 12.41 -4.21 -11.34
C THR A 192 13.64 -3.66 -10.62
N PHE A 193 13.99 -2.40 -10.84
CA PHE A 193 15.09 -1.76 -10.12
C PHE A 193 14.81 -1.70 -8.60
N VAL A 194 13.65 -1.16 -8.20
CA VAL A 194 13.27 -1.03 -6.79
C VAL A 194 13.21 -2.40 -6.10
N GLU A 195 12.64 -3.40 -6.76
CA GLU A 195 12.56 -4.77 -6.25
C GLU A 195 13.94 -5.40 -6.03
N SER A 196 14.91 -5.11 -6.92
CA SER A 196 16.28 -5.59 -6.75
C SER A 196 16.97 -5.01 -5.51
N ARG A 197 16.67 -3.76 -5.15
CA ARG A 197 17.20 -3.07 -3.95
C ARG A 197 16.57 -3.61 -2.66
N ARG A 198 15.25 -3.83 -2.69
CA ARG A 198 14.50 -4.40 -1.57
C ARG A 198 15.04 -5.76 -1.13
N ASN A 199 15.33 -6.64 -2.10
CA ASN A 199 15.82 -7.99 -1.80
C ASN A 199 17.15 -8.00 -1.04
N THR A 200 17.99 -6.98 -1.21
CA THR A 200 19.25 -6.82 -0.47
C THR A 200 19.03 -6.41 0.98
N ALA A 201 18.05 -5.55 1.27
CA ALA A 201 17.79 -5.07 2.63
C ALA A 201 17.02 -6.06 3.50
N VAL A 202 16.05 -6.79 2.92
CA VAL A 202 15.26 -7.80 3.65
C VAL A 202 16.06 -9.10 3.87
N ARG A 203 17.10 -9.33 3.06
CA ARG A 203 18.06 -10.42 3.24
C ARG A 203 19.49 -9.87 3.32
N PRO A 204 19.86 -9.19 4.41
CA PRO A 204 21.26 -8.90 4.62
C PRO A 204 22.01 -10.23 4.59
N SER A 205 23.14 -10.29 3.89
CA SER A 205 24.00 -11.47 3.83
C SER A 205 24.24 -11.92 5.26
N LEU A 206 23.61 -13.04 5.65
CA LEU A 206 23.89 -13.68 6.93
C LEU A 206 25.30 -14.26 6.82
N GLU A 207 26.32 -13.45 7.10
CA GLU A 207 27.60 -13.97 7.58
C GLU A 207 27.36 -14.52 8.99
N LEU A 208 26.68 -15.67 9.04
CA LEU A 208 26.62 -16.50 10.22
C LEU A 208 28.02 -17.04 10.45
N SER A 209 28.78 -16.37 11.31
CA SER A 209 30.00 -16.95 11.86
C SER A 209 29.64 -18.28 12.55
N PRO A 210 30.25 -19.43 12.20
CA PRO A 210 29.84 -20.76 12.67
C PRO A 210 30.04 -21.02 14.18
N ALA A 211 30.41 -20.01 14.97
CA ALA A 211 30.67 -20.14 16.39
C ALA A 211 29.36 -20.06 17.20
N GLY A 212 28.50 -21.08 17.11
CA GLY A 212 27.33 -21.17 17.99
C GLY A 212 26.15 -22.02 17.52
N LEU A 213 26.23 -22.70 16.38
CA LEU A 213 25.16 -23.57 15.90
C LEU A 213 25.07 -24.87 16.72
N VAL A 214 24.27 -24.83 17.79
CA VAL A 214 23.66 -26.03 18.36
C VAL A 214 22.58 -26.49 17.37
N THR A 215 22.82 -27.61 16.71
CA THR A 215 21.87 -28.23 15.79
C THR A 215 20.63 -28.71 16.53
N MET A 216 19.53 -27.96 16.44
CA MET A 216 18.20 -28.44 16.81
C MET A 216 17.45 -28.99 15.59
N GLY A 217 16.70 -30.05 15.85
CA GLY A 217 16.26 -31.04 14.88
C GLY A 217 15.29 -30.58 13.79
N LYS A 218 15.27 -31.40 12.74
CA LYS A 218 14.47 -31.29 11.52
C LYS A 218 12.99 -30.97 11.80
N GLY A 219 12.58 -29.74 11.52
CA GLY A 219 11.18 -29.29 11.57
C GLY A 219 10.75 -28.65 10.25
N ARG A 220 9.79 -29.30 9.57
CA ARG A 220 8.94 -28.85 8.45
C ARG A 220 9.32 -27.55 7.72
N HIS A 221 9.86 -27.69 6.51
CA HIS A 221 9.83 -26.64 5.50
C HIS A 221 8.38 -26.27 5.13
N ARG A 222 7.91 -25.09 5.57
CA ARG A 222 6.74 -24.45 4.96
C ARG A 222 7.17 -23.85 3.62
N ARG A 223 6.78 -24.52 2.54
CA ARG A 223 6.92 -24.00 1.18
C ARG A 223 5.96 -22.80 1.04
N ARG A 224 6.51 -21.60 0.93
CA ARG A 224 5.78 -20.35 0.70
C ARG A 224 5.36 -20.35 -0.77
N VAL A 225 4.07 -20.46 -1.05
CA VAL A 225 3.51 -20.18 -2.39
C VAL A 225 3.32 -18.68 -2.44
N SER A 226 4.16 -17.98 -3.19
CA SER A 226 3.90 -16.59 -3.60
C SER A 226 2.76 -16.62 -4.61
N VAL A 227 1.60 -16.11 -4.22
CA VAL A 227 0.53 -15.85 -5.18
C VAL A 227 0.98 -14.64 -5.99
N ASN A 228 1.42 -14.91 -7.22
CA ASN A 228 1.81 -13.90 -8.20
C ASN A 228 0.62 -13.01 -8.58
N THR A 229 1.01 -11.80 -8.96
CA THR A 229 0.35 -10.53 -9.30
C THR A 229 -0.81 -10.52 -10.32
N ASP A 230 -1.46 -11.63 -10.65
CA ASP A 230 -2.59 -11.62 -11.61
C ASP A 230 -3.92 -11.12 -11.01
N ALA A 231 -3.99 -10.93 -9.69
CA ALA A 231 -5.21 -10.50 -9.00
C ALA A 231 -5.57 -9.00 -9.18
N VAL A 232 -4.69 -8.18 -9.74
CA VAL A 232 -4.90 -6.72 -9.80
C VAL A 232 -5.94 -6.33 -10.86
N GLN A 233 -5.95 -7.00 -12.03
CA GLN A 233 -6.93 -6.72 -13.10
C GLN A 233 -8.33 -7.22 -12.74
N GLU A 234 -8.44 -8.40 -12.12
CA GLU A 234 -9.74 -8.95 -11.70
C GLU A 234 -10.38 -8.11 -10.59
N ASN A 235 -9.58 -7.52 -9.70
CA ASN A 235 -10.06 -6.71 -8.59
C ASN A 235 -10.68 -5.37 -9.06
N HIS A 236 -10.07 -4.68 -10.03
CA HIS A 236 -10.60 -3.40 -10.51
C HIS A 236 -11.91 -3.55 -11.30
N VAL A 237 -12.00 -4.59 -12.14
CA VAL A 237 -13.22 -4.91 -12.90
C VAL A 237 -14.33 -5.38 -11.95
N SER A 238 -14.00 -6.22 -10.95
CA SER A 238 -14.95 -6.65 -9.93
C SER A 238 -15.47 -5.48 -9.09
N TRP A 239 -14.63 -4.50 -8.79
CA TRP A 239 -15.03 -3.27 -8.09
C TRP A 239 -16.02 -2.45 -8.92
N LEU A 240 -15.74 -2.18 -10.19
CA LEU A 240 -16.65 -1.45 -11.09
C LEU A 240 -18.02 -2.15 -11.22
N ILE A 241 -18.01 -3.48 -11.38
CA ILE A 241 -19.24 -4.29 -11.41
C ILE A 241 -20.02 -4.14 -10.10
N SER A 242 -19.32 -4.16 -8.96
CA SER A 242 -19.97 -4.02 -7.64
C SER A 242 -20.63 -2.65 -7.44
N GLN A 243 -20.03 -1.56 -7.95
CA GLN A 243 -20.57 -0.19 -7.83
C GLN A 243 -21.83 -0.01 -8.69
N VAL A 244 -21.84 -0.58 -9.91
CA VAL A 244 -23.02 -0.61 -10.78
C VAL A 244 -24.14 -1.44 -10.14
N LEU A 245 -23.84 -2.62 -9.60
CA LEU A 245 -24.84 -3.47 -8.94
C LEU A 245 -25.45 -2.81 -7.70
N LYS A 246 -24.65 -2.03 -6.97
CA LYS A 246 -25.10 -1.24 -5.81
C LYS A 246 -25.82 0.07 -6.20
N ARG A 247 -26.00 0.37 -7.50
CA ARG A 247 -26.57 1.63 -8.03
C ARG A 247 -25.84 2.89 -7.55
N ARG A 248 -24.59 2.75 -7.10
CA ARG A 248 -23.73 3.88 -6.68
C ARG A 248 -23.04 4.55 -7.86
N MET A 249 -23.06 3.92 -9.03
CA MET A 249 -22.45 4.41 -10.25
C MET A 249 -23.32 4.01 -11.44
N SER A 250 -23.45 4.91 -12.43
CA SER A 250 -24.16 4.60 -13.67
C SER A 250 -23.33 3.68 -14.57
N LEU A 251 -23.98 2.92 -15.46
CA LEU A 251 -23.29 2.06 -16.43
C LEU A 251 -22.39 2.87 -17.37
N ASP A 252 -22.81 4.08 -17.74
CA ASP A 252 -22.05 4.95 -18.63
C ASP A 252 -20.78 5.48 -17.94
N GLU A 253 -20.87 5.84 -16.66
CA GLU A 253 -19.73 6.27 -15.87
C GLU A 253 -18.73 5.13 -15.62
N ALA A 254 -19.21 3.93 -15.31
CA ALA A 254 -18.37 2.74 -15.19
C ALA A 254 -17.67 2.40 -16.51
N TYR A 255 -18.38 2.53 -17.64
CA TYR A 255 -17.83 2.32 -18.98
C TYR A 255 -16.78 3.38 -19.32
N GLN A 256 -17.00 4.66 -19.00
CA GLN A 256 -16.01 5.71 -19.24
C GLN A 256 -14.75 5.52 -18.37
N ARG A 257 -14.89 5.21 -17.08
CA ARG A 257 -13.76 4.93 -16.19
C ARG A 257 -12.95 3.73 -16.66
N LEU A 258 -13.64 2.67 -17.08
CA LEU A 258 -12.99 1.51 -17.69
C LEU A 258 -12.32 1.86 -19.02
N THR A 259 -12.98 2.61 -19.89
CA THR A 259 -12.43 2.99 -21.20
C THR A 259 -11.22 3.91 -21.02
N MET A 260 -11.19 4.76 -19.99
CA MET A 260 -10.02 5.55 -19.61
C MET A 260 -8.88 4.69 -19.05
N ALA A 261 -9.19 3.71 -18.19
CA ALA A 261 -8.22 2.74 -17.70
C ALA A 261 -7.66 1.83 -18.83
N VAL A 262 -8.49 1.50 -19.83
CA VAL A 262 -8.19 0.57 -20.93
C VAL A 262 -7.54 1.27 -22.14
N ARG A 263 -7.89 2.52 -22.45
CA ARG A 263 -7.13 3.35 -23.43
C ARG A 263 -5.68 3.58 -22.99
N ARG A 264 -5.39 3.42 -21.68
CA ARG A 264 -4.03 3.48 -21.13
C ARG A 264 -3.24 2.16 -21.23
N ARG A 265 -3.88 0.98 -21.46
CA ARG A 265 -3.20 -0.34 -21.38
C ARG A 265 -3.54 -1.40 -22.45
N GLY A 266 -4.43 -1.11 -23.42
CA GLY A 266 -4.70 -2.00 -24.57
C GLY A 266 -6.06 -2.72 -24.49
N VAL A 267 -6.85 -2.59 -25.58
CA VAL A 267 -8.33 -2.69 -25.54
C VAL A 267 -8.90 -4.12 -25.61
N ARG A 268 -8.15 -5.12 -26.08
CA ARG A 268 -8.75 -6.40 -26.51
C ARG A 268 -9.00 -7.44 -25.42
N GLU A 269 -8.20 -7.46 -24.35
CA GLU A 269 -8.32 -8.51 -23.31
C GLU A 269 -9.32 -8.13 -22.21
N SER A 270 -9.40 -6.86 -21.82
CA SER A 270 -10.29 -6.39 -20.74
C SER A 270 -11.77 -6.39 -21.11
N LEU A 271 -12.11 -6.20 -22.40
CA LEU A 271 -13.49 -6.30 -22.88
C LEU A 271 -14.01 -7.75 -22.82
N GLY A 272 -13.16 -8.74 -23.07
CA GLY A 272 -13.54 -10.16 -22.99
C GLY A 272 -13.93 -10.58 -21.56
N LEU A 273 -13.19 -10.09 -20.56
CA LEU A 273 -13.46 -10.38 -19.15
C LEU A 273 -14.79 -9.77 -18.67
N LEU A 274 -15.12 -8.55 -19.09
CA LEU A 274 -16.41 -7.92 -18.78
C LEU A 274 -17.60 -8.64 -19.40
N PHE A 275 -17.51 -8.98 -20.69
CA PHE A 275 -18.59 -9.72 -21.35
C PHE A 275 -18.79 -11.10 -20.69
N SER A 276 -17.70 -11.78 -20.32
CA SER A 276 -17.79 -13.06 -19.62
C SER A 276 -18.37 -12.93 -18.20
N GLY A 277 -18.04 -11.85 -17.47
CA GLY A 277 -18.56 -11.57 -16.13
C GLY A 277 -20.04 -11.15 -16.12
N LEU A 278 -20.46 -10.34 -17.09
CA LEU A 278 -21.86 -9.95 -17.28
C LEU A 278 -22.74 -11.11 -17.75
N LEU A 279 -22.23 -11.98 -18.62
CA LEU A 279 -22.93 -13.21 -19.02
C LEU A 279 -23.08 -14.18 -17.85
N ARG A 280 -22.06 -14.34 -16.99
CA ARG A 280 -22.16 -15.19 -15.80
C ARG A 280 -23.15 -14.65 -14.76
N SER A 281 -23.27 -13.33 -14.60
CA SER A 281 -24.22 -12.74 -13.63
C SER A 281 -25.68 -12.74 -14.13
N THR A 282 -25.90 -12.66 -15.45
CA THR A 282 -27.25 -12.76 -16.04
C THR A 282 -27.77 -14.21 -16.11
N VAL A 283 -26.90 -15.20 -16.33
CA VAL A 283 -27.29 -16.63 -16.28
C VAL A 283 -27.67 -17.05 -14.85
N ARG A 284 -27.01 -16.50 -13.82
CA ARG A 284 -27.32 -16.80 -12.41
C ARG A 284 -28.64 -16.19 -11.91
N ARG A 285 -29.20 -15.21 -12.64
CA ARG A 285 -30.51 -14.59 -12.33
C ARG A 285 -31.71 -15.29 -12.98
N LYS A 286 -31.49 -16.24 -13.89
CA LYS A 286 -32.57 -17.05 -14.51
C LYS A 286 -32.81 -18.39 -13.83
N THR A 287 -32.12 -18.69 -12.73
CA THR A 287 -32.21 -19.95 -11.98
C THR A 287 -32.65 -19.77 -10.52
N SER A 288 -33.23 -18.61 -10.19
CA SER A 288 -34.00 -18.41 -8.94
C SER A 288 -35.44 -18.05 -9.27
#